data_AF-A0YTJ3-F1
#
_entry.id   AF-A0YTJ3-F1
#
_cell.length_a   1.000
_cell.length_b   1.000
_cell.length_c   1.000
_cell.angle_alpha   90.00
_cell.angle_beta   90.00
_cell.angle_gamma   90.00
#
_symmetry.space_group_name_H-M   'P 1'
#
loop_
_entity.id
_entity.type
_entity.pdbx_description
1 polymer ?
#
loop_
_entity_poly.entity_id
_entity_poly.type
_entity_poly.pdbx_seq_one_letter_code
_entity_poly.pdbx_strand_id
1 'polypeptide(L)' 'METPGTLSLEQQFKLEVLQKEVKRLTQEQAQAYLIELMRQNMVKDNLLKHWIKN' A
#
# COMPACT_ATOMS: atom_id res chain seq x y z
N MET A 1 -9.40 11.59 20.54
CA MET A 1 -9.64 11.99 19.14
C MET A 1 -8.63 11.26 18.29
N GLU A 2 -9.07 10.40 17.37
CA GLU A 2 -8.16 9.72 16.45
C GLU A 2 -7.68 10.73 15.41
N THR A 3 -6.37 10.96 15.35
CA THR A 3 -5.77 11.88 14.40
C THR A 3 -5.92 11.32 12.97
N PRO A 4 -6.39 12.13 12.00
CA PRO A 4 -6.46 11.70 10.61
C PRO A 4 -5.09 11.18 10.14
N GLY A 5 -5.07 10.00 9.53
CA GLY A 5 -3.84 9.35 9.07
C GLY A 5 -3.18 8.39 10.07
N THR A 6 -3.78 8.17 11.24
CA THR A 6 -3.34 7.10 12.14
C THR A 6 -3.78 5.74 11.60
N LEU A 7 -2.86 4.80 11.49
CA LEU A 7 -3.17 3.43 11.08
C LEU A 7 -3.87 2.68 12.20
N SER A 8 -4.89 1.87 11.87
CA SER A 8 -5.50 0.93 12.83
C SER A 8 -4.49 -0.13 13.27
N LEU A 9 -4.77 -0.81 14.40
CA LEU A 9 -3.93 -1.91 14.87
C LEU A 9 -3.80 -3.02 13.81
N GLU A 10 -4.87 -3.35 13.08
CA GLU A 10 -4.79 -4.35 12.01
C GLU A 10 -3.96 -3.88 10.83
N GLN A 11 -4.02 -2.59 10.49
CA GLN A 11 -3.20 -2.02 9.41
C GLN A 11 -1.72 -2.04 9.79
N GLN A 12 -1.38 -1.69 11.04
CA GLN A 12 -0.01 -1.79 11.57
C GLN A 12 0.47 -3.25 11.56
N PHE A 13 -0.36 -4.19 12.01
CA PHE A 13 -0.04 -5.62 11.96
C PHE A 13 0.22 -6.12 10.53
N LYS A 14 -0.61 -5.71 9.56
CA LYS A 14 -0.41 -6.06 8.14
C LYS A 14 0.91 -5.51 7.61
N LEU A 15 1.32 -4.30 7.99
CA LEU A 15 2.61 -3.74 7.60
C LEU A 15 3.79 -4.54 8.17
N GLU A 16 3.70 -4.97 9.42
CA GLU A 16 4.73 -5.83 10.04
C GLU A 16 4.88 -7.18 9.31
N VAL A 17 3.76 -7.79 8.93
CA VAL A 17 3.79 -9.02 8.11
C VAL A 17 4.40 -8.74 6.74
N LEU A 18 3.98 -7.67 6.06
CA LEU A 18 4.51 -7.30 4.75
C LEU A 18 6.02 -7.04 4.80
N GLN A 19 6.51 -6.38 5.85
CA GLN A 19 7.94 -6.12 6.02
C GLN A 19 8.76 -7.42 6.10
N LYS A 20 8.23 -8.44 6.78
CA LYS A 20 8.88 -9.76 6.87
C LYS A 20 8.89 -10.49 5.52
N GLU A 21 7.81 -10.38 4.76
CA GLU A 21 7.73 -10.99 3.42
C GLU A 21 8.65 -10.28 2.42
N VAL A 22 8.71 -8.95 2.42
CA VAL A 22 9.59 -8.18 1.53
C VAL A 22 11.07 -8.51 1.74
N LYS A 23 11.49 -8.76 3.00
CA LYS A 23 12.87 -9.18 3.32
C LYS A 23 13.26 -10.54 2.74
N ARG A 24 12.28 -11.35 2.29
CA ARG A 24 12.52 -12.68 1.70
C ARG A 24 12.56 -12.65 0.17
N LEU A 25 12.26 -11.51 -0.45
CA LEU A 25 12.22 -11.38 -1.90
C LEU A 25 13.62 -11.28 -2.50
N THR A 26 13.78 -11.83 -3.71
CA THR A 26 14.93 -11.47 -4.54
C THR A 26 14.77 -10.05 -5.08
N GLN A 27 15.87 -9.49 -5.60
CA GLN A 27 15.85 -8.15 -6.17
C GLN A 27 14.86 -8.03 -7.34
N GLU A 28 14.82 -9.02 -8.22
CA GLU A 28 13.93 -9.03 -9.39
C GLU A 28 12.46 -9.09 -8.96
N GLN A 29 12.14 -9.92 -7.96
CA GLN A 29 10.79 -10.03 -7.40
C GLN A 29 10.37 -8.71 -6.75
N ALA A 30 11.24 -8.11 -5.94
CA ALA A 30 10.96 -6.83 -5.29
C ALA A 30 10.72 -5.70 -6.31
N GLN A 31 11.51 -5.65 -7.39
CA GLN A 31 11.33 -4.69 -8.48
C GLN A 31 10.00 -4.91 -9.21
N ALA A 32 9.65 -6.15 -9.55
CA ALA A 32 8.39 -6.48 -10.20
C ALA A 32 7.19 -6.07 -9.34
N TYR A 33 7.21 -6.39 -8.04
CA TYR A 33 6.14 -6.01 -7.12
C TYR A 33 6.06 -4.50 -6.90
N LEU A 34 7.19 -3.78 -6.89
CA LEU A 34 7.18 -2.33 -6.77
C LEU A 34 6.49 -1.66 -7.95
N ILE A 35 6.76 -2.12 -9.18
CA ILE A 35 6.11 -1.60 -10.39
C ILE A 35 4.60 -1.83 -10.32
N GLU A 36 4.17 -3.03 -9.93
CA GLU A 36 2.75 -3.35 -9.80
C GLU A 36 2.07 -2.53 -8.68
N LEU A 37 2.74 -2.34 -7.54
CA LEU A 37 2.25 -1.48 -6.46
C LEU A 37 2.03 -0.04 -6.92
N MET A 38 2.98 0.52 -7.67
CA MET A 38 2.87 1.87 -8.23
C MET A 38 1.68 1.98 -9.19
N ARG A 39 1.47 0.97 -10.05
CA ARG A 39 0.32 0.90 -10.94
C ARG A 39 -1.00 0.88 -10.16
N GLN A 40 -1.09 0.07 -9.11
CA GLN A 40 -2.28 -0.01 -8.26
C GLN A 40 -2.55 1.31 -7.53
N ASN A 41 -1.51 2.00 -7.06
CA ASN A 41 -1.65 3.32 -6.44
C ASN A 41 -2.25 4.34 -7.42
N MET A 42 -1.79 4.39 -8.68
CA MET A 42 -2.37 5.28 -9.69
C MET A 42 -3.86 5.01 -9.94
N VAL A 43 -4.25 3.72 -10.00
CA VAL A 43 -5.67 3.34 -10.16
C VAL A 43 -6.47 3.79 -8.94
N LYS A 44 -5.96 3.55 -7.72
CA LYS A 44 -6.59 3.99 -6.47
C LYS A 44 -6.77 5.50 -6.42
N ASP A 45 -5.78 6.27 -6.84
CA ASP A 45 -5.85 7.74 -6.91
C ASP A 45 -6.92 8.20 -7.89
N ASN A 46 -7.02 7.56 -9.06
CA ASN A 46 -8.06 7.88 -10.04
C ASN A 46 -9.46 7.57 -9.51
N LEU A 47 -9.63 6.44 -8.82
CA LEU A 47 -10.90 6.08 -8.17
C LEU A 47 -11.27 7.09 -7.08
N LEU A 48 -10.33 7.48 -6.23
CA LEU A 48 -10.57 8.47 -5.18
C LEU A 48 -10.94 9.83 -5.79
N LYS A 49 -10.23 10.27 -6.84
CA LYS A 49 -10.56 11.51 -7.56
C LYS A 49 -11.96 11.46 -8.16
N HIS A 50 -12.38 10.30 -8.67
CA HIS A 50 -13.74 10.11 -9.20
C HIS A 50 -14.79 10.22 -8.09
N TRP A 51 -14.57 9.59 -6.94
CA TRP A 51 -15.48 9.63 -5.80
C TRP A 51 -15.56 10.97 -5.07
N ILE A 52 -14.52 11.79 -5.13
CA ILE A 52 -14.53 13.14 -4.51
C ILE A 52 -15.16 14.18 -5.45
N LYS A 53 -15.06 13.98 -6.77
CA LYS A 53 -15.62 14.90 -7.77
C LYS A 53 -17.12 14.68 -8.03
N ASN A 54 -17.61 13.47 -7.80
CA ASN A 54 -19.03 13.11 -7.77
C ASN A 54 -19.57 13.20 -6.35
#